data_AF-A0A1M5KEJ7-F1
#
_entry.id   AF-A0A1M5KEJ7-F1
#
_cell.length_a   1.000
_cell.length_b   1.000
_cell.length_c   1.000
_cell.angle_alpha   90.00
_cell.angle_beta   90.00
_cell.angle_gamma   90.00
#
_symmetry.space_group_name_H-M   'P 1'
#
loop_
_entity.id
_entity.type
_entity.pdbx_description
1 polymer ?
#
loop_
_entity_poly.entity_id
_entity_poly.type
_entity_poly.pdbx_seq_one_letter_code
_entity_poly.pdbx_strand_id
1 'polypeptide(L)'
;MHEPPHPDQRVAAPDPQEDEDRTDELLQVIGGGLLAVAPAGWRRIDLRATVASTVHDLTLTVVMEDGTTPVFAPPPQVTSAAVELRQLMYQPGLGTWFSMRYTMDPPSQFHVSFNFEHDPLWDPPIPASVFAQDLDAFPRDDEHVPAWLRARLAGAREAAPQPPAPGTAPAAPHTAAQGAWQEDVNR
;
A
#
# COMPACT_ATOMS: atom_id res chain seq x y z
N MET A 1 -12.29 54.76 8.43
CA MET A 1 -13.23 53.79 7.82
C MET A 1 -12.40 52.58 7.45
N HIS A 2 -12.20 51.66 8.39
CA HIS A 2 -11.45 50.41 8.17
C HIS A 2 -12.52 49.32 8.11
N GLU A 3 -12.74 48.77 6.92
CA GLU A 3 -13.62 47.62 6.76
C GLU A 3 -12.93 46.41 7.42
N PRO A 4 -13.61 45.67 8.32
CA PRO A 4 -12.99 44.49 8.92
C PRO A 4 -12.84 43.40 7.85
N PRO A 5 -11.78 42.56 7.91
CA PRO A 5 -11.66 41.41 7.03
C PRO A 5 -12.77 40.40 7.33
N HIS A 6 -13.47 39.94 6.28
CA HIS A 6 -14.44 38.85 6.34
C HIS A 6 -13.73 37.54 6.75
N PRO A 7 -14.12 36.89 7.86
CA PRO A 7 -13.64 35.56 8.20
C PRO A 7 -14.76 34.55 7.97
N ASP A 8 -14.87 33.98 6.77
CA ASP A 8 -15.55 32.68 6.57
C ASP A 8 -15.34 32.17 5.13
N GLN A 9 -14.09 31.91 4.71
CA GLN A 9 -13.90 30.87 3.71
C GLN A 9 -13.99 29.54 4.45
N ARG A 10 -15.23 29.08 4.71
CA ARG A 10 -15.45 27.65 4.91
C ARG A 10 -14.93 27.00 3.65
N VAL A 11 -13.90 26.18 3.78
CA VAL A 11 -13.53 25.24 2.73
C VAL A 11 -14.81 24.45 2.46
N ALA A 12 -15.46 24.72 1.33
CA ALA A 12 -16.62 23.95 0.92
C ALA A 12 -16.20 22.47 0.88
N ALA A 13 -17.10 21.57 1.26
CA ALA A 13 -16.88 20.16 0.96
C ALA A 13 -16.58 20.05 -0.55
N PRO A 14 -15.60 19.22 -0.95
CA PRO A 14 -15.25 19.06 -2.37
C PRO A 14 -16.51 18.76 -3.17
N ASP A 15 -16.64 19.39 -4.34
CA ASP A 15 -17.79 19.20 -5.20
C ASP A 15 -17.76 17.76 -5.75
N PRO A 16 -18.79 16.93 -5.50
CA PRO A 16 -18.83 15.57 -6.00
C PRO A 16 -18.60 15.46 -7.52
N GLN A 17 -19.01 16.48 -8.28
CA GLN A 17 -18.79 16.49 -9.73
C GLN A 17 -17.31 16.67 -10.09
N GLU A 18 -16.58 17.49 -9.34
CA GLU A 18 -15.14 17.70 -9.55
C GLU A 18 -14.33 16.44 -9.23
N ASP A 19 -14.72 15.68 -8.21
CA ASP A 19 -14.08 14.41 -7.83
C ASP A 19 -14.34 13.31 -8.89
N GLU A 20 -15.54 13.26 -9.47
CA GLU A 20 -15.87 12.37 -10.58
C GLU A 20 -15.05 12.70 -11.83
N ASP A 21 -15.00 13.98 -12.22
CA ASP A 21 -14.22 14.45 -13.37
C ASP A 21 -12.71 14.16 -13.18
N ARG A 22 -12.19 14.37 -11.96
CA ARG A 22 -10.80 14.07 -11.63
C ARG A 22 -10.51 12.57 -11.64
N THR A 23 -11.46 11.76 -11.17
CA THR A 23 -11.37 10.30 -11.24
C THR A 23 -11.23 9.84 -12.70
N ASP A 24 -12.10 10.33 -13.58
CA ASP A 24 -12.07 10.01 -15.00
C ASP A 24 -10.76 10.47 -15.66
N GLU A 25 -10.28 11.68 -15.34
CA GLU A 25 -8.99 12.17 -15.82
C GLU A 25 -7.84 11.23 -15.43
N LEU A 26 -7.77 10.80 -14.16
CA LEU A 26 -6.74 9.89 -13.68
C LEU A 26 -6.81 8.53 -14.37
N LEU A 27 -8.01 8.01 -14.62
CA LEU A 27 -8.20 6.77 -15.38
C LEU A 27 -7.73 6.90 -16.84
N GLN A 28 -7.93 8.06 -17.47
CA GLN A 28 -7.42 8.35 -18.81
C GLN A 28 -5.88 8.48 -18.82
N VAL A 29 -5.29 9.13 -17.82
CA VAL A 29 -3.83 9.22 -17.66
C VAL A 29 -3.21 7.83 -17.53
N ILE A 30 -3.83 6.95 -16.73
CA ILE A 30 -3.42 5.54 -16.62
C ILE A 30 -3.51 4.87 -17.99
N GLY A 31 -4.67 4.92 -18.65
CA GLY A 31 -4.87 4.28 -19.95
C GLY A 31 -3.89 4.74 -21.02
N GLY A 32 -3.68 6.06 -21.15
CA GLY A 32 -2.72 6.64 -22.08
C GLY A 32 -1.27 6.24 -21.77
N GLY A 33 -0.89 6.19 -20.49
CA GLY A 33 0.42 5.74 -20.07
C GLY A 33 0.68 4.27 -20.40
N LEU A 34 -0.33 3.41 -20.21
CA LEU A 34 -0.24 1.99 -20.56
C LEU A 34 -0.10 1.77 -22.07
N LEU A 35 -0.87 2.51 -22.89
CA LEU A 35 -0.79 2.44 -24.34
C LEU A 35 0.57 2.93 -24.89
N ALA A 36 1.18 3.93 -24.25
CA ALA A 36 2.47 4.47 -24.69
C ALA A 36 3.62 3.45 -24.62
N VAL A 37 3.51 2.42 -23.76
CA VAL A 37 4.50 1.35 -23.63
C VAL A 37 4.04 0.03 -24.27
N ALA A 38 2.80 -0.03 -24.76
CA ALA A 38 2.25 -1.23 -25.36
C ALA A 38 2.97 -1.55 -26.69
N PRO A 39 3.57 -2.75 -26.84
CA PRO A 39 4.19 -3.17 -28.10
C PRO A 39 3.14 -3.38 -29.19
N ALA A 40 3.54 -3.29 -30.46
CA ALA A 40 2.67 -3.67 -31.58
C ALA A 40 2.22 -5.14 -31.47
N GLY A 41 0.98 -5.44 -31.87
CA GLY A 41 0.42 -6.80 -31.77
C GLY A 41 0.00 -7.20 -30.36
N TRP A 42 -0.30 -6.24 -29.49
CA TRP A 42 -0.91 -6.52 -28.19
C TRP A 42 -2.40 -6.86 -28.34
N ARG A 43 -2.90 -7.76 -27.49
CA ARG A 43 -4.32 -8.17 -27.43
C ARG A 43 -5.01 -7.76 -26.15
N ARG A 44 -4.27 -7.66 -25.05
CA ARG A 44 -4.77 -7.17 -23.77
C ARG A 44 -3.65 -6.57 -22.95
N ILE A 45 -3.94 -5.49 -22.24
CA ILE A 45 -3.10 -4.96 -21.17
C ILE A 45 -3.77 -5.28 -19.85
N ASP A 46 -2.99 -5.71 -18.86
CA ASP A 46 -3.43 -5.95 -17.49
C ASP A 46 -2.47 -5.24 -16.53
N LEU A 47 -2.95 -4.18 -15.90
CA LEU A 47 -2.27 -3.50 -14.82
C LEU A 47 -2.90 -3.92 -13.50
N ARG A 48 -2.10 -4.51 -12.62
CA ARG A 48 -2.43 -4.70 -11.20
C ARG A 48 -1.69 -3.66 -10.39
N ALA A 49 -2.41 -2.95 -9.53
CA ALA A 49 -1.83 -2.05 -8.55
C ALA A 49 -2.28 -2.45 -7.15
N THR A 50 -1.33 -2.61 -6.24
CA THR A 50 -1.59 -2.83 -4.81
C THR A 50 -0.92 -1.71 -4.03
N VAL A 51 -1.65 -1.06 -3.13
CA VAL A 51 -1.14 0.11 -2.41
C VAL A 51 -1.57 0.03 -0.94
N ALA A 52 -0.61 0.27 -0.05
CA ALA A 52 -0.83 0.38 1.40
C ALA A 52 0.10 1.46 1.97
N SER A 53 -0.48 2.53 2.51
CA SER A 53 0.24 3.71 2.98
C SER A 53 1.20 4.24 1.89
N THR A 54 2.50 4.27 2.16
CA THR A 54 3.54 4.71 1.21
C THR A 54 4.08 3.60 0.31
N VAL A 55 3.73 2.34 0.58
CA VAL A 55 4.19 1.18 -0.18
C VAL A 55 3.21 0.88 -1.32
N HIS A 56 3.75 0.71 -2.52
CA HIS A 56 2.97 0.33 -3.69
C HIS A 56 3.72 -0.74 -4.49
N ASP A 57 2.97 -1.68 -5.06
CA ASP A 57 3.45 -2.65 -6.04
C ASP A 57 2.54 -2.58 -7.25
N LEU A 58 3.12 -2.31 -8.42
CA LEU A 58 2.38 -2.25 -9.68
C LEU A 58 3.04 -3.18 -10.69
N THR A 59 2.25 -4.08 -11.25
CA THR A 59 2.67 -5.04 -12.27
C THR A 59 1.88 -4.79 -13.54
N LEU A 60 2.58 -4.48 -14.64
CA LEU A 60 2.01 -4.33 -15.97
C LEU A 60 2.33 -5.58 -16.80
N THR A 61 1.30 -6.33 -17.17
CA THR A 61 1.40 -7.50 -18.06
C THR A 61 0.71 -7.19 -19.38
N VAL A 62 1.35 -7.51 -20.51
CA VAL A 62 0.74 -7.37 -21.84
C VAL A 62 0.59 -8.74 -22.44
N VAL A 63 -0.63 -9.11 -22.84
CA VAL A 63 -0.90 -10.33 -23.61
C VAL A 63 -0.73 -10.01 -25.09
N MET A 64 0.17 -10.71 -25.76
CA MET A 64 0.48 -10.53 -27.18
C MET A 64 -0.39 -11.44 -28.07
N GLU A 65 -0.44 -11.15 -29.38
CA GLU A 65 -1.08 -11.98 -30.41
C GLU A 65 -0.52 -13.41 -30.47
N ASP A 66 0.78 -13.57 -30.28
CA ASP A 66 1.46 -14.86 -30.24
C ASP A 66 1.21 -15.67 -28.94
N GLY A 67 0.50 -15.06 -27.98
CA GLY A 67 0.16 -15.67 -26.69
C GLY A 67 1.20 -15.45 -25.59
N THR A 68 2.33 -14.79 -25.88
CA THR A 68 3.29 -14.40 -24.84
C THR A 68 2.72 -13.33 -23.92
N THR A 69 3.23 -13.28 -22.68
CA THR A 69 2.78 -12.34 -21.66
C THR A 69 3.96 -11.59 -21.01
N PRO A 70 4.68 -10.74 -21.75
CA PRO A 70 5.75 -9.93 -21.17
C PRO A 70 5.24 -9.03 -20.04
N VAL A 71 6.09 -8.88 -19.02
CA VAL A 71 5.89 -7.98 -17.88
C VAL A 71 6.77 -6.75 -18.05
N PHE A 72 6.21 -5.58 -17.81
CA PHE A 72 6.88 -4.30 -17.93
C PHE A 72 6.82 -3.53 -16.60
N ALA A 73 7.79 -2.63 -16.41
CA ALA A 73 7.67 -1.62 -15.37
C ALA A 73 6.61 -0.60 -15.79
N PRO A 74 5.62 -0.29 -14.93
CA PRO A 74 4.65 0.77 -15.18
C PRO A 74 5.34 2.13 -15.30
N PRO A 75 4.93 2.99 -16.25
CA PRO A 75 5.45 4.35 -16.33
C PRO A 75 5.21 5.14 -15.04
N PRO A 76 6.11 6.06 -14.64
CA PRO A 76 5.95 6.83 -13.41
C PRO A 76 4.62 7.58 -13.31
N GLN A 77 4.11 8.13 -14.42
CA GLN A 77 2.81 8.81 -14.42
C GLN A 77 1.63 7.87 -14.10
N VAL A 78 1.73 6.58 -14.47
CA VAL A 78 0.70 5.58 -14.15
C VAL A 78 0.69 5.30 -12.65
N THR A 79 1.87 5.16 -12.04
CA THR A 79 2.01 4.98 -10.59
C THR A 79 1.47 6.18 -9.83
N SER A 80 1.86 7.41 -10.21
CA SER A 80 1.38 8.63 -9.57
C SER A 80 -0.14 8.77 -9.68
N ALA A 81 -0.71 8.50 -10.86
CA ALA A 81 -2.15 8.56 -11.06
C ALA A 81 -2.91 7.52 -10.23
N ALA A 82 -2.38 6.30 -10.10
CA ALA A 82 -2.99 5.26 -9.26
C ALA A 82 -2.96 5.62 -7.76
N VAL A 83 -1.87 6.23 -7.28
CA VAL A 83 -1.76 6.69 -5.88
C VAL A 83 -2.71 7.85 -5.61
N GLU A 84 -2.82 8.81 -6.53
CA GLU A 84 -3.76 9.92 -6.40
C GLU A 84 -5.22 9.44 -6.45
N LEU A 85 -5.54 8.53 -7.37
CA LEU A 85 -6.86 7.92 -7.48
C LEU A 85 -7.25 7.21 -6.17
N ARG A 86 -6.29 6.61 -5.47
CA ARG A 86 -6.53 6.02 -4.15
C ARG A 86 -6.95 7.03 -3.11
N GLN A 87 -6.32 8.20 -3.12
CA GLN A 87 -6.63 9.29 -2.18
C GLN A 87 -8.01 9.86 -2.47
N LEU A 88 -8.32 10.08 -3.75
CA LEU A 88 -9.60 10.60 -4.20
C LEU A 88 -10.78 9.67 -3.88
N MET A 89 -10.57 8.35 -4.02
CA MET A 89 -11.59 7.35 -3.75
C MET A 89 -11.75 6.99 -2.25
N TYR A 90 -11.08 7.70 -1.35
CA TYR A 90 -11.28 7.50 0.08
C TYR A 90 -12.68 7.95 0.50
N GLN A 91 -13.38 7.07 1.20
CA GLN A 91 -14.67 7.37 1.81
C GLN A 91 -14.55 7.23 3.32
N PRO A 92 -14.94 8.26 4.11
CA PRO A 92 -14.95 8.18 5.56
C PRO A 92 -15.73 6.95 6.06
N GLY A 93 -15.13 6.18 6.96
CA GLY A 93 -15.73 4.97 7.53
C GLY A 93 -15.62 3.73 6.64
N LEU A 94 -15.61 3.86 5.32
CA LEU A 94 -15.37 2.72 4.41
C LEU A 94 -13.87 2.48 4.16
N GLY A 95 -13.07 3.55 4.16
CA GLY A 95 -11.69 3.56 3.72
C GLY A 95 -11.56 3.74 2.21
N THR A 96 -10.44 3.28 1.66
CA THR A 96 -10.16 3.27 0.20
C THR A 96 -9.89 1.84 -0.27
N TRP A 97 -9.57 1.63 -1.55
CA TRP A 97 -9.27 0.30 -2.07
C TRP A 97 -7.87 -0.21 -1.67
N PHE A 98 -7.71 -1.52 -1.59
CA PHE A 98 -6.44 -2.22 -1.33
C PHE A 98 -5.68 -2.56 -2.60
N SER A 99 -6.41 -2.91 -3.66
CA SER A 99 -5.84 -3.13 -4.98
C SER A 99 -6.80 -2.70 -6.09
N MET A 100 -6.23 -2.35 -7.22
CA MET A 100 -6.93 -2.04 -8.46
C MET A 100 -6.46 -2.99 -9.56
N ARG A 101 -7.37 -3.40 -10.44
CA ARG A 101 -7.03 -4.05 -11.70
C ARG A 101 -7.62 -3.25 -12.86
N TYR A 102 -6.76 -2.78 -13.75
CA TYR A 102 -7.11 -2.07 -14.96
C TYR A 102 -6.77 -2.97 -16.14
N THR A 103 -7.79 -3.35 -16.93
CA THR A 103 -7.62 -4.15 -18.14
C THR A 103 -8.03 -3.36 -19.35
N MET A 104 -7.28 -3.48 -20.45
CA MET A 104 -7.59 -2.82 -21.71
C MET A 104 -7.51 -3.81 -22.86
N ASP A 105 -8.48 -3.75 -23.78
CA ASP A 105 -8.54 -4.48 -25.04
C ASP A 105 -8.57 -3.50 -26.23
N PRO A 106 -8.01 -3.86 -27.40
CA PRO A 106 -8.15 -3.06 -28.60
C PRO A 106 -9.62 -2.92 -29.02
N PRO A 107 -10.05 -1.80 -29.63
CA PRO A 107 -9.25 -0.64 -30.02
C PRO A 107 -8.95 0.35 -28.88
N SER A 108 -9.70 0.33 -27.77
CA SER A 108 -9.47 1.18 -26.59
C SER A 108 -10.49 0.93 -25.47
N GLN A 109 -11.11 -0.25 -25.43
CA GLN A 109 -12.08 -0.56 -24.37
C GLN A 109 -11.32 -0.95 -23.11
N PHE A 110 -11.59 -0.27 -22.01
CA PHE A 110 -10.99 -0.60 -20.73
C PHE A 110 -12.05 -0.92 -19.67
N HIS A 111 -11.62 -1.69 -18.67
CA HIS A 111 -12.39 -2.01 -17.49
C HIS A 111 -11.49 -1.85 -16.26
N VAL A 112 -12.04 -1.26 -15.21
CA VAL A 112 -11.34 -1.04 -13.95
C VAL A 112 -12.16 -1.66 -12.83
N SER A 113 -11.48 -2.39 -11.96
CA SER A 113 -12.07 -2.99 -10.77
C SER A 113 -11.23 -2.64 -9.56
N PHE A 114 -11.90 -2.40 -8.44
CA PHE A 114 -11.28 -2.05 -7.17
C PHE A 114 -11.65 -3.08 -6.13
N ASN A 115 -10.68 -3.48 -5.33
CA ASN A 115 -10.84 -4.43 -4.24
C ASN A 115 -10.77 -3.69 -2.91
N PHE A 116 -11.91 -3.60 -2.22
CA PHE A 116 -12.01 -2.97 -0.90
C PHE A 116 -11.98 -3.98 0.27
N GLU A 117 -12.01 -5.28 -0.02
CA GLU A 117 -12.41 -6.30 0.97
C GLU A 117 -11.42 -7.44 1.11
N HIS A 118 -10.79 -7.88 0.02
CA HIS A 118 -9.95 -9.08 -0.01
C HIS A 118 -8.47 -8.73 0.21
N ASP A 119 -7.71 -9.66 0.81
CA ASP A 119 -6.25 -9.50 0.94
C ASP A 119 -5.66 -9.42 -0.48
N PRO A 120 -4.91 -8.36 -0.83
CA PRO A 120 -4.31 -8.25 -2.15
C PRO A 120 -3.11 -9.20 -2.35
N LEU A 121 -2.74 -10.00 -1.33
CA LEU A 121 -1.71 -11.02 -1.39
C LEU A 121 -0.35 -10.46 -1.84
N TRP A 122 0.15 -9.47 -1.09
CA TRP A 122 1.48 -8.90 -1.28
C TRP A 122 2.57 -9.98 -1.37
N ASP A 123 3.43 -9.88 -2.37
CA ASP A 123 4.61 -10.72 -2.56
C ASP A 123 5.83 -9.85 -2.93
N PRO A 124 6.86 -9.74 -2.07
CA PRO A 124 6.92 -10.32 -0.73
C PRO A 124 5.91 -9.67 0.24
N PRO A 125 5.51 -10.37 1.32
CA PRO A 125 4.61 -9.80 2.33
C PRO A 125 5.19 -8.52 2.96
N ILE A 126 4.36 -7.49 3.09
CA ILE A 126 4.75 -6.24 3.76
C ILE A 126 4.50 -6.30 5.28
N PRO A 127 5.22 -5.50 6.09
CA PRO A 127 5.04 -5.47 7.54
C PRO A 127 3.63 -5.01 7.94
N ALA A 128 3.09 -5.59 9.02
CA ALA A 128 1.79 -5.18 9.57
C ALA A 128 1.74 -3.71 10.01
N SER A 129 2.88 -3.11 10.38
CA SER A 129 2.96 -1.68 10.69
C SER A 129 2.63 -0.78 9.49
N VAL A 130 2.83 -1.25 8.25
CA VAL A 130 2.42 -0.51 7.04
C VAL A 130 0.90 -0.49 6.92
N PHE A 131 0.24 -1.62 7.20
CA PHE A 131 -1.23 -1.69 7.22
C PHE A 131 -1.83 -0.87 8.37
N ALA A 132 -1.17 -0.80 9.53
CA ALA A 132 -1.59 0.07 10.63
C ALA A 132 -1.53 1.55 10.20
N GLN A 133 -0.41 1.98 9.60
CA GLN A 133 -0.28 3.33 9.04
C GLN A 133 -1.30 3.62 7.92
N ASP A 134 -1.64 2.60 7.12
CA ASP A 134 -2.67 2.74 6.09
C ASP A 134 -4.06 2.98 6.70
N LEU A 135 -4.41 2.29 7.79
CA LEU A 135 -5.66 2.54 8.51
C LEU A 135 -5.68 3.89 9.22
N ASP A 136 -4.53 4.37 9.72
CA ASP A 136 -4.44 5.71 10.31
C ASP A 136 -4.69 6.80 9.25
N ALA A 137 -4.19 6.59 8.01
CA ALA A 137 -4.37 7.52 6.90
C ALA A 137 -5.76 7.42 6.23
N PHE A 138 -6.32 6.21 6.17
CA PHE A 138 -7.62 5.91 5.56
C PHE A 138 -8.51 5.13 6.55
N PRO A 139 -9.03 5.82 7.58
CA PRO A 139 -9.84 5.21 8.63
C PRO A 139 -11.02 4.42 8.08
N ARG A 140 -11.27 3.27 8.70
CA ARG A 140 -12.41 2.41 8.44
C ARG A 140 -13.16 2.18 9.74
N ASP A 141 -14.48 2.18 9.65
CA ASP A 141 -15.35 1.72 10.70
C ASP A 141 -15.11 0.23 10.91
N ASP A 142 -15.35 -0.22 12.15
CA ASP A 142 -15.05 -1.58 12.53
C ASP A 142 -15.67 -2.60 11.57
N GLU A 143 -16.90 -2.38 11.08
CA GLU A 143 -17.56 -3.29 10.13
C GLU A 143 -16.88 -3.39 8.75
N HIS A 144 -16.19 -2.33 8.32
CA HIS A 144 -15.51 -2.22 7.02
C HIS A 144 -14.04 -2.63 7.07
N VAL A 145 -13.50 -2.96 8.24
CA VAL A 145 -12.18 -3.61 8.36
C VAL A 145 -12.33 -5.09 8.01
N PRO A 146 -11.64 -5.64 6.99
CA PRO A 146 -11.77 -7.06 6.67
C PRO A 146 -11.13 -7.97 7.73
N ALA A 147 -11.59 -9.23 7.79
CA ALA A 147 -11.10 -10.22 8.75
C ALA A 147 -9.59 -10.48 8.63
N TRP A 148 -9.06 -10.55 7.40
CA TRP A 148 -7.62 -10.74 7.15
C TRP A 148 -6.78 -9.59 7.71
N LEU A 149 -7.27 -8.36 7.61
CA LEU A 149 -6.58 -7.17 8.09
C LEU A 149 -6.55 -7.13 9.61
N ARG A 150 -7.69 -7.42 10.26
CA ARG A 150 -7.74 -7.56 11.72
C ARG A 150 -6.78 -8.65 12.23
N ALA A 151 -6.77 -9.81 11.58
CA ALA A 151 -5.89 -10.92 11.95
C ALA A 151 -4.41 -10.54 11.82
N ARG A 152 -4.03 -9.86 10.73
CA ARG A 152 -2.65 -9.40 10.51
C ARG A 152 -2.20 -8.39 11.57
N LEU A 153 -3.06 -7.43 11.94
CA LEU A 153 -2.76 -6.43 12.96
C LEU A 153 -2.69 -7.03 14.37
N ALA A 154 -3.59 -7.97 14.70
CA ALA A 154 -3.56 -8.69 15.96
C ALA A 154 -2.29 -9.54 16.12
N GLY A 155 -1.91 -10.29 15.09
CA GLY A 155 -0.68 -11.09 15.10
C GLY A 155 0.58 -10.24 15.27
N ALA A 156 0.61 -9.03 14.71
CA ALA A 156 1.73 -8.10 14.88
C ALA A 156 1.85 -7.55 16.31
N ARG A 157 0.72 -7.32 16.98
CA ARG A 157 0.70 -6.92 18.39
C ARG A 157 1.22 -8.02 19.30
N GLU A 158 0.91 -9.28 19.00
CA GLU A 158 1.39 -10.44 19.76
C GLU A 158 2.88 -10.73 19.53
N ALA A 159 3.37 -10.49 18.30
CA ALA A 159 4.78 -10.64 17.96
C ALA A 159 5.68 -9.48 18.44
N ALA A 160 5.11 -8.34 18.84
CA ALA A 160 5.87 -7.24 19.41
C ALA A 160 6.52 -7.69 20.74
N PRO A 161 7.80 -7.38 20.99
CA PRO A 161 8.45 -7.74 22.25
C PRO A 161 7.66 -7.15 23.41
N GLN A 162 7.04 -8.02 24.22
CA GLN A 162 6.45 -7.62 25.48
C GLN A 162 7.58 -6.97 26.31
N PRO A 163 7.41 -5.75 26.86
CA PRO A 163 8.39 -5.23 27.81
C PRO A 163 8.59 -6.29 28.90
N PRO A 164 9.85 -6.55 29.33
CA PRO A 164 10.11 -7.59 30.31
C PRO A 164 9.21 -7.35 31.51
N ALA A 165 8.46 -8.39 31.90
CA ALA A 165 7.59 -8.32 33.07
C ALA A 165 8.39 -7.74 34.24
N PRO A 166 7.87 -6.76 35.00
CA PRO A 166 8.57 -6.22 36.14
C PRO A 166 8.74 -7.35 37.16
N GLY A 167 9.95 -7.90 37.26
CA GLY A 167 10.26 -8.97 38.23
C GLY A 167 11.22 -10.07 37.80
N THR A 168 11.67 -10.15 36.55
CA THR A 168 12.66 -11.18 36.15
C THR A 168 13.99 -10.51 35.80
N ALA A 169 14.72 -10.07 36.84
CA ALA A 169 16.14 -9.80 36.69
C ALA A 169 16.83 -11.13 36.34
N PRO A 170 17.67 -11.20 35.30
CA PRO A 170 18.52 -12.36 35.09
C PRO A 170 19.47 -12.45 36.28
N ALA A 171 19.45 -13.58 36.99
CA ALA A 171 20.45 -13.88 38.00
C ALA A 171 21.83 -13.85 37.33
N ALA A 172 22.62 -12.82 37.64
CA ALA A 172 23.99 -12.74 37.21
C ALA A 172 24.75 -13.98 37.72
N PRO A 173 25.57 -14.65 36.90
CA PRO A 173 26.37 -15.77 37.39
C PRO A 173 27.35 -15.23 38.44
N HIS A 174 27.24 -15.78 39.65
CA HIS A 174 28.20 -15.56 40.72
C HIS A 174 29.57 -16.07 40.24
N THR A 175 30.51 -15.15 40.12
CA THR A 175 31.94 -15.42 39.98
C THR A 175 32.39 -16.31 41.13
N ALA A 176 32.67 -17.57 40.85
CA ALA A 176 33.53 -18.40 41.70
C ALA A 176 34.97 -18.25 41.21
N ALA A 177 35.69 -17.32 41.83
CA ALA A 177 37.13 -17.30 41.80
C ALA A 177 37.65 -18.33 42.83
N GLN A 178 38.53 -19.25 42.39
CA GLN A 178 39.86 -19.56 42.95
C GLN A 178 40.31 -21.02 42.72
N GLY A 179 41.55 -21.18 42.28
CA GLY A 179 42.28 -22.46 42.28
C GLY A 179 43.55 -22.40 41.42
N ALA A 180 44.70 -22.34 42.07
CA ALA A 180 46.05 -22.08 41.55
C ALA A 180 46.77 -23.29 40.90
N TRP A 181 48.05 -23.06 40.55
CA TRP A 181 49.16 -23.95 40.09
C TRP A 181 49.41 -23.98 38.57
N GLN A 182 50.45 -23.27 38.07
CA GLN A 182 51.84 -23.73 37.74
C GLN A 182 51.86 -24.63 36.48
N GLU A 183 52.61 -24.38 35.40
CA GLU A 183 54.08 -24.37 35.19
C GLU A 183 54.27 -24.05 33.67
N ASP A 184 55.10 -23.10 33.24
CA ASP A 184 56.54 -23.20 32.89
C ASP A 184 56.84 -23.23 31.37
N VAL A 185 57.91 -22.53 30.99
CA VAL A 185 58.74 -22.63 29.76
C VAL A 185 58.10 -22.39 28.37
N ASN A 186 58.52 -21.31 27.67
CA ASN A 186 59.56 -21.38 26.62
C ASN A 186 59.80 -20.03 25.90
N ARG A 187 60.98 -19.46 26.20
CA ARG A 187 61.94 -18.78 25.31
C ARG A 187 61.49 -17.68 24.34
#